data_AF-A0A9P0CBQ0-F1
#
_entry.id   AF-A0A9P0CBQ0-F1
#
_cell.length_a   1.000
_cell.length_b   1.000
_cell.length_c   1.000
_cell.angle_alpha   90.00
_cell.angle_beta   90.00
_cell.angle_gamma   90.00
#
_symmetry.space_group_name_H-M   'P 1'
#
loop_
_entity.id
_entity.type
_entity.pdbx_description
1 polymer ?
#
loop_
_entity_poly.entity_id
_entity_poly.type
_entity_poly.pdbx_seq_one_letter_code
_entity_poly.pdbx_strand_id
1 'polypeptide(L)'
;MNVLIWVSGAFANADTEDSSNLEEEFVELEAASAEHQVENTEEIHGEDDGEIPKMKKLKMKTLKSQVLQMVQRLPTESRRRNRIKTEKEEKKQETQNKVRMLGQPQAVGYSGPTFIAIRSGKHSSSTANTHAQDFEALLELEEFRPLAKTDHGLVKPVVIMTVDGGPDENPRYQKVIGFAIHHFKRHDLDALFLSINAPGRSAYNRVERRMAPISRELAGLILPHYHFGSHLDERGVTIDEHLERSNFEFAGNVLAEVWSSMEIDGYNVTAKYVGAGEQDLPDFPDIKWYSEHVRESQYLLQIVKCKNTKCCCSRSGLFRLLDNRFLPPPVKVKQTVDDLVLDEGG
;
A
#
# COMPACT_ATOMS: atom_id res chain seq x y z
N MET A 1 10.35 -0.46 15.50
CA MET A 1 9.45 0.71 15.28
C MET A 1 9.29 0.78 13.78
N ASN A 2 8.16 0.28 13.27
CA ASN A 2 7.98 0.13 11.82
C ASN A 2 7.25 1.38 11.33
N VAL A 3 7.96 2.21 10.60
CA VAL A 3 7.50 3.50 10.06
C VAL A 3 6.96 3.25 8.65
N LEU A 4 5.74 3.71 8.37
CA LEU A 4 5.22 3.79 7.00
C LEU A 4 5.67 5.13 6.40
N ILE A 5 6.35 5.09 5.24
CA ILE A 5 6.74 6.27 4.45
C ILE A 5 5.87 6.29 3.19
N TRP A 6 5.11 7.37 2.99
CA TRP A 6 4.25 7.60 1.82
C TRP A 6 4.85 8.72 0.94
N VAL A 7 4.62 8.62 -0.37
CA VAL A 7 5.14 9.49 -1.43
C VAL A 7 4.03 9.70 -2.48
N SER A 8 3.64 10.95 -2.76
CA SER A 8 2.68 11.33 -3.82
C SER A 8 3.33 12.25 -4.86
N GLY A 9 2.97 12.10 -6.13
CA GLY A 9 3.35 13.00 -7.23
C GLY A 9 2.38 12.88 -8.40
N ALA A 10 2.06 14.00 -9.07
CA ALA A 10 1.11 14.08 -10.20
C ALA A 10 1.83 14.30 -11.55
N PHE A 11 1.32 13.72 -12.66
CA PHE A 11 1.81 13.99 -14.03
C PHE A 11 0.70 13.99 -15.11
N ALA A 12 0.92 14.79 -16.16
CA ALA A 12 0.22 14.77 -17.46
C ALA A 12 1.13 15.20 -18.63
N ASN A 13 0.94 14.55 -19.79
CA ASN A 13 1.34 14.83 -21.20
C ASN A 13 2.81 14.67 -21.67
N ALA A 14 3.08 13.83 -22.68
CA ALA A 14 3.05 14.16 -24.13
C ALA A 14 3.67 13.03 -25.03
N ASP A 15 3.27 13.03 -26.31
CA ASP A 15 3.67 12.22 -27.50
C ASP A 15 5.21 12.06 -27.69
N THR A 16 5.86 11.10 -28.39
CA THR A 16 5.75 10.53 -29.76
C THR A 16 6.67 9.29 -29.94
N GLU A 17 6.15 8.29 -30.65
CA GLU A 17 6.70 7.43 -31.73
C GLU A 17 7.89 6.45 -31.51
N ASP A 18 7.50 5.17 -31.58
CA ASP A 18 8.00 4.08 -32.44
C ASP A 18 9.01 3.04 -31.90
N SER A 19 8.83 1.85 -32.46
CA SER A 19 8.85 0.52 -31.84
C SER A 19 9.96 -0.38 -32.39
N SER A 20 10.35 -1.42 -31.64
CA SER A 20 10.36 -2.81 -32.16
C SER A 20 10.88 -3.87 -31.16
N ASN A 21 9.98 -4.81 -30.91
CA ASN A 21 10.11 -6.27 -30.79
C ASN A 21 11.01 -6.93 -29.74
N LEU A 22 10.29 -7.64 -28.85
CA LEU A 22 10.71 -8.83 -28.11
C LEU A 22 9.87 -10.02 -28.62
N GLU A 23 10.44 -11.23 -28.58
CA GLU A 23 9.73 -12.53 -28.64
C GLU A 23 10.26 -13.36 -27.45
N GLU A 24 9.40 -13.75 -26.49
CA GLU A 24 8.65 -15.03 -26.36
C GLU A 24 9.38 -16.08 -25.50
N GLU A 25 8.76 -16.52 -24.39
CA GLU A 25 8.24 -17.89 -24.22
C GLU A 25 7.61 -18.13 -22.82
N PHE A 26 6.68 -19.09 -22.78
CA PHE A 26 5.73 -19.41 -21.70
C PHE A 26 5.83 -20.91 -21.31
N VAL A 27 5.12 -21.27 -20.24
CA VAL A 27 4.49 -22.58 -19.88
C VAL A 27 4.99 -23.22 -18.58
N GLU A 28 4.08 -23.32 -17.59
CA GLU A 28 3.69 -24.59 -16.90
C GLU A 28 2.59 -24.33 -15.84
N LEU A 29 1.32 -24.66 -16.16
CA LEU A 29 0.18 -24.70 -15.23
C LEU A 29 -0.83 -25.76 -15.71
N GLU A 30 -0.53 -27.04 -15.48
CA GLU A 30 -1.41 -28.16 -15.87
C GLU A 30 -1.48 -29.27 -14.80
N ALA A 31 -1.72 -28.91 -13.54
CA ALA A 31 -1.81 -29.90 -12.45
C ALA A 31 -2.99 -29.75 -11.47
N ALA A 32 -3.93 -28.81 -11.67
CA ALA A 32 -4.97 -28.52 -10.67
C ALA A 32 -6.42 -28.81 -11.10
N SER A 33 -6.64 -29.52 -12.22
CA SER A 33 -8.01 -29.80 -12.73
C SER A 33 -8.56 -31.21 -12.41
N ALA A 34 -7.85 -32.00 -11.59
CA ALA A 34 -8.22 -33.41 -11.34
C ALA A 34 -8.99 -33.68 -10.04
N GLU A 35 -9.24 -32.67 -9.17
CA GLU A 35 -9.86 -32.89 -7.86
C GLU A 35 -11.34 -32.48 -7.74
N HIS A 36 -12.02 -32.14 -8.85
CA HIS A 36 -13.40 -31.62 -8.79
C HIS A 36 -14.48 -32.47 -9.50
N GLN A 37 -14.27 -33.79 -9.68
CA GLN A 37 -15.27 -34.66 -10.34
C GLN A 37 -15.64 -35.96 -9.61
N VAL A 38 -15.49 -36.06 -8.28
CA VAL A 38 -15.83 -37.31 -7.54
C VAL A 38 -16.94 -37.19 -6.50
N GLU A 39 -17.54 -36.00 -6.30
CA GLU A 39 -18.71 -35.86 -5.43
C GLU A 39 -19.94 -35.43 -6.23
N ASN A 40 -20.67 -36.41 -6.78
CA ASN A 40 -22.13 -36.41 -6.93
C ASN A 40 -22.54 -37.60 -7.82
N THR A 41 -22.96 -38.72 -7.23
CA THR A 41 -23.85 -39.73 -7.86
C THR A 41 -24.18 -40.88 -6.90
N GLU A 42 -25.21 -40.74 -6.07
CA GLU A 42 -26.14 -41.81 -5.61
C GLU A 42 -27.44 -41.05 -5.24
N GLU A 43 -28.63 -41.31 -5.77
CA GLU A 43 -29.48 -42.51 -5.67
C GLU A 43 -30.46 -42.58 -6.86
N ILE A 44 -30.62 -43.74 -7.53
CA ILE A 44 -31.91 -44.19 -8.11
C ILE A 44 -31.95 -45.74 -8.05
N HIS A 45 -33.03 -46.28 -7.49
CA HIS A 45 -33.39 -47.71 -7.46
C HIS A 45 -33.84 -48.24 -8.84
N GLY A 46 -33.49 -49.50 -9.15
CA GLY A 46 -34.08 -50.27 -10.24
C GLY A 46 -33.48 -51.69 -10.34
N GLU A 47 -34.37 -52.69 -10.35
CA GLU A 47 -34.11 -54.13 -10.49
C GLU A 47 -33.55 -54.48 -11.90
N ASP A 48 -32.54 -55.36 -11.97
CA ASP A 48 -32.59 -56.68 -12.65
C ASP A 48 -31.18 -57.29 -12.88
N ASP A 49 -31.10 -58.58 -12.58
CA ASP A 49 -30.27 -59.68 -13.10
C ASP A 49 -28.83 -59.51 -13.63
N GLY A 50 -27.94 -60.35 -13.05
CA GLY A 50 -26.81 -60.98 -13.77
C GLY A 50 -25.43 -60.31 -13.66
N GLU A 51 -24.45 -61.04 -13.09
CA GLU A 51 -22.99 -60.80 -13.23
C GLU A 51 -22.26 -59.66 -12.47
N ILE A 52 -22.83 -59.07 -11.41
CA ILE A 52 -22.14 -58.01 -10.63
C ILE A 52 -21.33 -58.43 -9.34
N PRO A 53 -21.24 -59.68 -8.85
CA PRO A 53 -20.55 -59.92 -7.56
C PRO A 53 -19.01 -59.93 -7.57
N LYS A 54 -18.34 -60.21 -8.70
CA LYS A 54 -16.88 -60.44 -8.74
C LYS A 54 -16.06 -59.15 -8.92
N MET A 55 -16.52 -58.22 -9.77
CA MET A 55 -15.84 -56.93 -9.99
C MET A 55 -15.95 -55.98 -8.79
N LYS A 56 -17.11 -55.93 -8.11
CA LYS A 56 -17.28 -55.10 -6.89
C LYS A 56 -16.38 -55.60 -5.75
N LYS A 57 -16.24 -56.91 -5.55
CA LYS A 57 -15.33 -57.48 -4.54
C LYS A 57 -13.85 -57.20 -4.83
N LEU A 58 -13.45 -57.19 -6.11
CA LEU A 58 -12.06 -56.89 -6.50
C LEU A 58 -11.74 -55.41 -6.33
N LYS A 59 -12.61 -54.50 -6.81
CA LYS A 59 -12.46 -53.05 -6.61
C LYS A 59 -12.40 -52.66 -5.13
N MET A 60 -13.24 -53.28 -4.30
CA MET A 60 -13.27 -53.01 -2.86
C MET A 60 -12.04 -53.53 -2.10
N LYS A 61 -11.40 -54.62 -2.59
CA LYS A 61 -10.10 -55.09 -2.05
C LYS A 61 -8.96 -54.14 -2.42
N THR A 62 -8.94 -53.65 -3.66
CA THR A 62 -7.93 -52.68 -4.11
C THR A 62 -8.05 -51.35 -3.37
N LEU A 63 -9.28 -50.85 -3.19
CA LEU A 63 -9.54 -49.62 -2.45
C LEU A 63 -9.14 -49.75 -0.97
N LYS A 64 -9.44 -50.88 -0.32
CA LYS A 64 -8.99 -51.16 1.06
C LYS A 64 -7.46 -51.20 1.19
N SER A 65 -6.76 -51.75 0.19
CA SER A 65 -5.29 -51.77 0.17
C SER A 65 -4.71 -50.36 0.03
N GLN A 66 -5.29 -49.51 -0.81
CA GLN A 66 -4.85 -48.12 -1.00
C GLN A 66 -5.09 -47.28 0.25
N VAL A 67 -6.26 -47.40 0.87
CA VAL A 67 -6.58 -46.72 2.13
C VAL A 67 -5.65 -47.18 3.26
N LEU A 68 -5.32 -48.48 3.34
CA LEU A 68 -4.40 -48.99 4.35
C LEU A 68 -2.97 -48.45 4.16
N GLN A 69 -2.51 -48.31 2.92
CA GLN A 69 -1.22 -47.66 2.61
C GLN A 69 -1.23 -46.16 2.94
N MET A 70 -2.35 -45.46 2.74
CA MET A 70 -2.49 -44.04 3.13
C MET A 70 -2.48 -43.88 4.65
N VAL A 71 -3.16 -44.76 5.40
CA VAL A 71 -3.16 -44.74 6.87
C VAL A 71 -1.78 -45.04 7.44
N GLN A 72 -1.00 -45.93 6.82
CA GLN A 72 0.38 -46.22 7.22
C GLN A 72 1.36 -45.06 6.92
N ARG A 73 0.99 -44.12 6.02
CA ARG A 73 1.76 -42.91 5.73
C ARG A 73 1.39 -41.72 6.61
N LEU A 74 0.34 -41.83 7.43
CA LEU A 74 -0.03 -40.77 8.36
C LEU A 74 1.04 -40.66 9.48
N PRO A 75 1.58 -39.45 9.73
CA PRO A 75 2.60 -39.28 10.76
C PRO A 75 2.05 -39.63 12.14
N THR A 76 2.79 -40.45 12.88
CA THR A 76 2.47 -40.83 14.26
C THR A 76 2.27 -39.61 15.16
N GLU A 77 1.47 -39.74 16.21
CA GLU A 77 1.22 -38.63 17.15
C GLU A 77 2.50 -37.98 17.68
N SER A 78 3.56 -38.77 17.92
CA SER A 78 4.87 -38.24 18.31
C SER A 78 5.51 -37.35 17.24
N ARG A 79 5.38 -37.68 15.95
CA ARG A 79 5.86 -36.83 14.85
C ARG A 79 5.05 -35.56 14.72
N ARG A 80 3.71 -35.63 14.90
CA ARG A 80 2.85 -34.44 14.93
C ARG A 80 3.19 -33.52 16.11
N ARG A 81 3.38 -34.06 17.31
CA ARG A 81 3.76 -33.28 18.50
C ARG A 81 5.15 -32.65 18.36
N ASN A 82 6.11 -33.36 17.77
CA ASN A 82 7.43 -32.80 17.53
C ASN A 82 7.38 -31.67 16.49
N ARG A 83 6.66 -31.85 15.37
CA ARG A 83 6.48 -30.79 14.37
C ARG A 83 5.81 -29.54 14.96
N ILE A 84 4.77 -29.71 15.78
CA ILE A 84 4.11 -28.59 16.48
C ILE A 84 5.05 -27.92 17.48
N LYS A 85 5.94 -28.67 18.15
CA LYS A 85 6.95 -28.08 19.05
C LYS A 85 7.99 -27.29 18.27
N THR A 86 8.49 -27.82 17.16
CA THR A 86 9.47 -27.14 16.30
C THR A 86 8.87 -25.87 15.69
N GLU A 87 7.63 -25.94 15.16
CA GLU A 87 6.92 -24.77 14.63
C GLU A 87 6.63 -23.72 15.72
N LYS A 88 6.39 -24.14 16.96
CA LYS A 88 6.23 -23.22 18.11
C LYS A 88 7.56 -22.59 18.55
N GLU A 89 8.66 -23.34 18.50
CA GLU A 89 9.99 -22.83 18.82
C GLU A 89 10.49 -21.87 17.73
N GLU A 90 10.30 -22.20 16.46
CA GLU A 90 10.59 -21.33 15.33
C GLU A 90 9.79 -20.04 15.39
N LYS A 91 8.47 -20.10 15.64
CA LYS A 91 7.65 -18.89 15.85
C LYS A 91 8.10 -18.08 17.06
N LYS A 92 8.53 -18.74 18.15
CA LYS A 92 9.01 -18.05 19.36
C LYS A 92 10.36 -17.36 19.10
N GLN A 93 11.21 -17.96 18.28
CA GLN A 93 12.51 -17.45 17.88
C GLN A 93 12.40 -16.32 16.84
N GLU A 94 11.46 -16.44 15.91
CA GLU A 94 11.06 -15.39 14.96
C GLU A 94 10.45 -14.17 15.69
N THR A 95 9.63 -14.42 16.71
CA THR A 95 9.07 -13.36 17.58
C THR A 95 10.17 -12.71 18.43
N GLN A 96 11.15 -13.48 18.94
CA GLN A 96 12.32 -12.94 19.65
C GLN A 96 13.25 -12.13 18.74
N ASN A 97 13.42 -12.52 17.48
CA ASN A 97 14.20 -11.77 16.50
C ASN A 97 13.53 -10.46 16.10
N LYS A 98 12.19 -10.42 15.97
CA LYS A 98 11.42 -9.18 15.73
C LYS A 98 11.62 -8.10 16.80
N VAL A 99 11.94 -8.49 18.04
CA VAL A 99 12.15 -7.56 19.18
C VAL A 99 13.50 -6.83 19.11
N ARG A 100 14.46 -7.26 18.27
CA ARG A 100 15.86 -6.78 18.29
C ARG A 100 16.29 -5.87 17.13
N MET A 101 15.36 -5.26 16.41
CA MET A 101 15.66 -4.43 15.22
C MET A 101 15.92 -2.93 15.52
N LEU A 102 15.85 -2.48 16.78
CA LEU A 102 16.13 -1.07 17.12
C LEU A 102 17.60 -0.73 16.82
N GLY A 103 17.84 0.25 15.94
CA GLY A 103 19.18 0.69 15.54
C GLY A 103 19.86 -0.19 14.48
N GLN A 104 19.20 -1.24 14.00
CA GLN A 104 19.72 -2.03 12.88
C GLN A 104 19.41 -1.32 11.55
N PRO A 105 20.40 -1.06 10.67
CA PRO A 105 20.18 -0.42 9.37
C PRO A 105 19.12 -1.13 8.53
N GLN A 106 19.00 -2.46 8.66
CA GLN A 106 18.01 -3.29 7.96
C GLN A 106 16.57 -3.03 8.42
N ALA A 107 16.37 -2.35 9.56
CA ALA A 107 15.04 -1.96 10.06
C ALA A 107 14.46 -0.75 9.30
N VAL A 108 15.27 -0.03 8.53
CA VAL A 108 14.88 1.11 7.71
C VAL A 108 15.14 0.76 6.25
N GLY A 109 14.09 0.36 5.54
CA GLY A 109 14.13 0.16 4.10
C GLY A 109 14.03 1.49 3.35
N TYR A 110 14.74 1.60 2.23
CA TYR A 110 14.59 2.70 1.27
C TYR A 110 13.75 2.31 0.04
N SER A 111 13.27 1.06 0.02
CA SER A 111 12.45 0.47 -1.03
C SER A 111 11.13 -0.06 -0.46
N GLY A 112 10.13 -0.19 -1.33
CA GLY A 112 8.81 -0.69 -0.99
C GLY A 112 7.86 -0.69 -2.20
N PRO A 113 6.64 -1.23 -2.05
CA PRO A 113 5.61 -1.22 -3.08
C PRO A 113 5.25 0.21 -3.46
N THR A 114 4.80 0.39 -4.71
CA THR A 114 4.44 1.69 -5.27
C THR A 114 3.02 1.64 -5.79
N PHE A 115 2.22 2.60 -5.36
CA PHE A 115 0.84 2.78 -5.81
C PHE A 115 0.75 4.06 -6.64
N ILE A 116 0.14 3.99 -7.82
CA ILE A 116 -0.05 5.12 -8.71
C ILE A 116 -1.54 5.28 -9.03
N ALA A 117 -2.10 6.43 -8.69
CA ALA A 117 -3.47 6.81 -9.03
C ALA A 117 -3.45 7.79 -10.20
N ILE A 118 -3.86 7.33 -11.38
CA ILE A 118 -3.91 8.13 -12.61
C ILE A 118 -5.24 8.87 -12.67
N ARG A 119 -5.19 10.17 -12.98
CA ARG A 119 -6.40 10.99 -13.08
C ARG A 119 -6.35 11.90 -14.30
N SER A 120 -7.54 12.24 -14.81
CA SER A 120 -7.65 13.32 -15.79
C SER A 120 -7.42 14.66 -15.11
N GLY A 121 -6.42 15.41 -15.55
CA GLY A 121 -6.17 16.77 -15.03
C GLY A 121 -7.35 17.72 -15.21
N LYS A 122 -8.24 17.46 -16.19
CA LYS A 122 -9.44 18.27 -16.44
C LYS A 122 -10.63 17.87 -15.57
N HIS A 123 -10.85 16.57 -15.36
CA HIS A 123 -12.07 16.07 -14.71
C HIS A 123 -11.88 15.62 -13.26
N SER A 124 -10.66 15.27 -12.86
CA SER A 124 -10.32 14.76 -11.52
C SER A 124 -8.94 15.29 -11.13
N SER A 125 -8.88 16.58 -10.80
CA SER A 125 -7.62 17.24 -10.49
C SER A 125 -7.00 16.75 -9.17
N SER A 126 -5.68 16.92 -9.05
CA SER A 126 -4.95 16.69 -7.81
C SER A 126 -5.35 17.73 -6.75
N THR A 127 -5.85 17.25 -5.61
CA THR A 127 -6.30 18.06 -4.47
C THR A 127 -5.96 17.35 -3.15
N ALA A 128 -5.99 18.10 -2.04
CA ALA A 128 -5.82 17.51 -0.70
C ALA A 128 -6.83 16.38 -0.43
N ASN A 129 -8.04 16.46 -0.99
CA ASN A 129 -9.06 15.43 -0.86
C ASN A 129 -8.70 14.17 -1.64
N THR A 130 -8.27 14.30 -2.90
CA THR A 130 -7.87 13.14 -3.70
C THR A 130 -6.66 12.43 -3.10
N HIS A 131 -5.72 13.19 -2.52
CA HIS A 131 -4.59 12.62 -1.77
C HIS A 131 -5.03 11.85 -0.52
N ALA A 132 -6.02 12.37 0.22
CA ALA A 132 -6.62 11.69 1.36
C ALA A 132 -7.31 10.37 0.95
N GLN A 133 -8.04 10.40 -0.18
CA GLN A 133 -8.67 9.20 -0.75
C GLN A 133 -7.63 8.18 -1.23
N ASP A 134 -6.52 8.63 -1.82
CA ASP A 134 -5.42 7.77 -2.23
C ASP A 134 -4.73 7.10 -1.05
N PHE A 135 -4.58 7.82 0.07
CA PHE A 135 -4.08 7.24 1.30
C PHE A 135 -4.98 6.10 1.79
N GLU A 136 -6.31 6.29 1.83
CA GLU A 136 -7.24 5.22 2.19
C GLU A 136 -7.18 4.04 1.20
N ALA A 137 -7.14 4.32 -0.11
CA ALA A 137 -7.03 3.29 -1.13
C ALA A 137 -5.76 2.44 -0.95
N LEU A 138 -4.63 3.09 -0.66
CA LEU A 138 -3.36 2.42 -0.40
C LEU A 138 -3.41 1.51 0.83
N LEU A 139 -4.12 1.91 1.89
CA LEU A 139 -4.27 1.08 3.08
C LEU A 139 -5.02 -0.23 2.81
N GLU A 140 -5.85 -0.28 1.76
CA GLU A 140 -6.61 -1.47 1.37
C GLU A 140 -5.89 -2.38 0.37
N LEU A 141 -4.74 -1.96 -0.17
CA LEU A 141 -3.92 -2.80 -1.05
C LEU A 141 -3.16 -3.87 -0.23
N GLU A 142 -3.23 -5.12 -0.69
CA GLU A 142 -2.59 -6.26 -0.01
C GLU A 142 -1.05 -6.15 -0.03
N GLU A 143 -0.49 -5.57 -1.08
CA GLU A 143 0.95 -5.30 -1.22
C GLU A 143 1.45 -4.35 -0.13
N PHE A 144 0.60 -3.44 0.34
CA PHE A 144 0.92 -2.47 1.38
C PHE A 144 0.59 -2.98 2.78
N ARG A 145 -0.23 -4.04 2.91
CA ARG A 145 -0.67 -4.58 4.20
C ARG A 145 0.49 -4.85 5.18
N PRO A 146 1.63 -5.49 4.80
CA PRO A 146 2.74 -5.72 5.73
C PRO A 146 3.39 -4.43 6.24
N LEU A 147 3.33 -3.36 5.44
CA LEU A 147 3.93 -2.05 5.74
C LEU A 147 2.98 -1.14 6.49
N ALA A 148 1.70 -1.14 6.16
CA ALA A 148 0.72 -0.21 6.67
C ALA A 148 -0.07 -0.75 7.87
N LYS A 149 -0.31 -2.07 7.93
CA LYS A 149 -1.18 -2.70 8.93
C LYS A 149 -0.40 -3.59 9.90
N THR A 150 -0.97 -3.80 11.07
CA THR A 150 -0.53 -4.77 12.08
C THR A 150 -1.02 -6.17 11.72
N ASP A 151 -0.52 -7.19 12.42
CA ASP A 151 -0.97 -8.58 12.23
C ASP A 151 -2.49 -8.74 12.51
N HIS A 152 -3.09 -7.81 13.27
CA HIS A 152 -4.53 -7.74 13.56
C HIS A 152 -5.33 -6.92 12.52
N GLY A 153 -4.71 -6.47 11.43
CA GLY A 153 -5.36 -5.69 10.37
C GLY A 153 -5.56 -4.19 10.67
N LEU A 154 -5.20 -3.72 11.88
CA LEU A 154 -5.26 -2.29 12.21
C LEU A 154 -4.10 -1.54 11.58
N VAL A 155 -4.33 -0.32 11.08
CA VAL A 155 -3.25 0.58 10.63
C VAL A 155 -2.23 0.76 11.74
N LYS A 156 -0.94 0.75 11.39
CA LYS A 156 0.15 0.94 12.35
C LYS A 156 -0.01 2.29 13.05
N PRO A 157 0.23 2.35 14.36
CA PRO A 157 -0.11 3.52 15.18
C PRO A 157 0.74 4.76 14.87
N VAL A 158 1.84 4.65 14.12
CA VAL A 158 2.69 5.79 13.77
C VAL A 158 2.86 5.84 12.26
N VAL A 159 2.46 6.96 11.67
CA VAL A 159 2.55 7.22 10.22
C VAL A 159 3.46 8.44 10.00
N ILE A 160 4.41 8.33 9.07
CA ILE A 160 5.32 9.42 8.70
C ILE A 160 5.27 9.59 7.19
N MET A 161 4.63 10.64 6.70
CA MET A 161 4.46 10.91 5.28
C MET A 161 5.43 12.01 4.84
N THR A 162 6.09 11.79 3.70
CA THR A 162 6.94 12.79 3.04
C THR A 162 6.31 13.13 1.70
N VAL A 163 5.92 14.38 1.51
CA VAL A 163 5.21 14.82 0.29
C VAL A 163 6.04 15.83 -0.49
N ASP A 164 5.67 16.06 -1.75
CA ASP A 164 6.41 16.96 -2.63
C ASP A 164 6.32 18.41 -2.13
N GLY A 165 5.12 18.78 -1.66
CA GLY A 165 4.87 20.05 -0.98
C GLY A 165 4.21 21.11 -1.85
N GLY A 166 3.53 20.67 -2.91
CA GLY A 166 2.61 21.50 -3.70
C GLY A 166 1.45 22.07 -2.86
N PRO A 167 0.65 23.00 -3.42
CA PRO A 167 -0.46 23.66 -2.71
C PRO A 167 -1.49 22.72 -2.08
N ASP A 168 -1.65 21.53 -2.66
CA ASP A 168 -2.58 20.47 -2.27
C ASP A 168 -2.00 19.45 -1.29
N GLU A 169 -0.70 19.51 -1.01
CA GLU A 169 0.01 18.57 -0.13
C GLU A 169 0.72 19.26 1.05
N ASN A 170 0.96 20.56 0.95
CA ASN A 170 1.82 21.25 1.91
C ASN A 170 1.19 21.25 3.33
N PRO A 171 1.97 20.86 4.36
CA PRO A 171 1.49 20.65 5.72
C PRO A 171 0.93 21.90 6.40
N ARG A 172 1.19 23.10 5.87
CA ARG A 172 0.68 24.36 6.43
C ARG A 172 -0.76 24.68 6.03
N TYR A 173 -1.30 24.03 4.99
CA TYR A 173 -2.61 24.38 4.48
C TYR A 173 -3.73 23.68 5.23
N GLN A 174 -4.77 24.45 5.57
CA GLN A 174 -5.88 23.98 6.40
C GLN A 174 -6.56 22.72 5.84
N LYS A 175 -6.79 22.63 4.52
CA LYS A 175 -7.40 21.43 3.92
C LYS A 175 -6.55 20.18 4.19
N VAL A 176 -5.23 20.27 4.04
CA VAL A 176 -4.29 19.17 4.30
C VAL A 176 -4.30 18.79 5.78
N ILE A 177 -4.25 19.78 6.67
CA ILE A 177 -4.32 19.56 8.12
C ILE A 177 -5.63 18.85 8.50
N GLY A 178 -6.75 19.29 7.95
CA GLY A 178 -8.06 18.71 8.22
C GLY A 178 -8.13 17.23 7.84
N PHE A 179 -7.68 16.86 6.64
CA PHE A 179 -7.63 15.46 6.22
C PHE A 179 -6.63 14.64 7.05
N ALA A 180 -5.47 15.20 7.40
CA ALA A 180 -4.53 14.54 8.30
C ALA A 180 -5.15 14.27 9.69
N ILE A 181 -5.91 15.20 10.25
CA ILE A 181 -6.66 15.00 11.50
C ILE A 181 -7.73 13.91 11.31
N HIS A 182 -8.43 13.90 10.17
CA HIS A 182 -9.41 12.88 9.86
C HIS A 182 -8.78 11.48 9.89
N HIS A 183 -7.68 11.26 9.17
CA HIS A 183 -6.94 9.99 9.18
C HIS A 183 -6.42 9.63 10.58
N PHE A 184 -5.88 10.61 11.30
CA PHE A 184 -5.39 10.42 12.67
C PHE A 184 -6.48 9.85 13.60
N LYS A 185 -7.69 10.42 13.54
CA LYS A 185 -8.83 9.96 14.34
C LYS A 185 -9.39 8.64 13.82
N ARG A 186 -9.61 8.52 12.51
CA ARG A 186 -10.21 7.35 11.85
C ARG A 186 -9.43 6.07 12.13
N HIS A 187 -8.10 6.15 12.07
CA HIS A 187 -7.21 5.01 12.23
C HIS A 187 -6.65 4.85 13.66
N ASP A 188 -7.15 5.66 14.60
CA ASP A 188 -6.71 5.71 16.00
C ASP A 188 -5.18 5.78 16.13
N LEU A 189 -4.57 6.66 15.33
CA LEU A 189 -3.11 6.81 15.28
C LEU A 189 -2.60 7.40 16.59
N ASP A 190 -1.42 6.96 17.02
CA ASP A 190 -0.67 7.61 18.08
C ASP A 190 0.03 8.86 17.59
N ALA A 191 0.58 8.81 16.37
CA ALA A 191 1.20 9.96 15.75
C ALA A 191 1.09 9.91 14.22
N LEU A 192 0.83 11.07 13.63
CA LEU A 192 0.92 11.32 12.21
C LEU A 192 1.87 12.51 12.00
N PHE A 193 2.93 12.27 11.24
CA PHE A 193 3.87 13.28 10.80
C PHE A 193 3.73 13.46 9.31
N LEU A 194 3.61 14.71 8.86
CA LEU A 194 3.61 15.05 7.43
C LEU A 194 4.69 16.09 7.21
N SER A 195 5.70 15.75 6.41
CA SER A 195 6.85 16.62 6.16
C SER A 195 7.06 16.86 4.68
N ILE A 196 7.61 18.02 4.38
CA ILE A 196 8.04 18.42 3.04
C ILE A 196 9.49 18.88 3.10
N ASN A 197 10.18 18.81 1.96
CA ASN A 197 11.51 19.39 1.86
C ASN A 197 11.42 20.92 1.75
N ALA A 198 12.41 21.61 2.31
CA ALA A 198 12.53 23.04 2.13
C ALA A 198 12.93 23.38 0.68
N PRO A 199 12.57 24.58 0.16
CA PRO A 199 13.01 25.03 -1.15
C PRO A 199 14.53 24.92 -1.33
N GLY A 200 14.97 24.52 -2.53
CA GLY A 200 16.40 24.30 -2.82
C GLY A 200 16.96 22.98 -2.31
N ARG A 201 16.12 22.09 -1.77
CA ARG A 201 16.47 20.71 -1.39
C ARG A 201 15.89 19.65 -2.33
N SER A 202 15.37 20.02 -3.50
CA SER A 202 14.76 19.11 -4.50
C SER A 202 15.63 17.91 -4.86
N ALA A 203 16.95 18.08 -4.98
CA ALA A 203 17.89 16.97 -5.22
C ALA A 203 17.85 15.87 -4.14
N TYR A 204 17.35 16.16 -2.93
CA TYR A 204 17.17 15.24 -1.81
C TYR A 204 15.71 14.81 -1.62
N ASN A 205 14.80 15.28 -2.48
CA ASN A 205 13.40 14.95 -2.42
C ASN A 205 13.19 13.49 -2.78
N ARG A 206 12.78 12.70 -1.77
CA ARG A 206 12.53 11.26 -1.94
C ARG A 206 11.40 11.01 -2.92
N VAL A 207 10.43 11.94 -2.97
CA VAL A 207 9.32 11.90 -3.91
C VAL A 207 9.84 12.00 -5.33
N GLU A 208 10.55 13.08 -5.66
CA GLU A 208 11.12 13.30 -7.00
C GLU A 208 12.02 12.14 -7.44
N ARG A 209 12.84 11.58 -6.54
CA ARG A 209 13.69 10.41 -6.86
C ARG A 209 12.88 9.16 -7.19
N ARG A 210 11.72 8.97 -6.56
CA ARG A 210 10.83 7.84 -6.86
C ARG A 210 10.15 7.99 -8.22
N MET A 211 9.98 9.23 -8.70
CA MET A 211 9.38 9.51 -10.01
C MET A 211 10.31 9.18 -11.19
N ALA A 212 11.63 9.26 -11.00
CA ALA A 212 12.59 9.03 -12.09
C ALA A 212 12.39 7.74 -12.91
N PRO A 213 12.26 6.53 -12.30
CA PRO A 213 11.99 5.31 -13.08
C PRO A 213 10.63 5.34 -13.78
N ILE A 214 9.62 5.97 -13.17
CA ILE A 214 8.25 6.04 -13.70
C ILE A 214 8.21 6.92 -14.96
N SER A 215 8.90 8.06 -14.94
CA SER A 215 8.97 8.99 -16.09
C SER A 215 9.71 8.38 -17.27
N ARG A 216 10.67 7.47 -17.05
CA ARG A 216 11.40 6.81 -18.13
C ARG A 216 10.49 5.96 -19.01
N GLU A 217 9.55 5.24 -18.42
CA GLU A 217 8.61 4.37 -19.16
C GLU A 217 7.57 5.17 -19.97
N LEU A 218 7.41 6.46 -19.68
CA LEU A 218 6.56 7.35 -20.48
C LEU A 218 7.27 7.91 -21.71
N ALA A 219 8.61 7.79 -21.81
CA ALA A 219 9.34 8.34 -22.93
C ALA A 219 8.95 7.63 -24.23
N GLY A 220 8.34 8.37 -25.16
CA GLY A 220 7.89 7.85 -26.45
C GLY A 220 6.48 7.24 -26.45
N LEU A 221 5.78 7.24 -25.31
CA LEU A 221 4.40 6.74 -25.24
C LEU A 221 3.44 7.73 -25.90
N ILE A 222 2.78 7.32 -26.98
CA ILE A 222 1.64 8.06 -27.56
C ILE A 222 0.34 7.44 -27.11
N LEU A 223 -0.55 8.25 -26.55
CA LEU A 223 -1.91 7.84 -26.23
C LEU A 223 -2.89 8.54 -27.18
N PRO A 224 -3.77 7.79 -27.87
CA PRO A 224 -4.78 8.41 -28.72
C PRO A 224 -5.78 9.18 -27.85
N HIS A 225 -5.94 10.49 -28.11
CA HIS A 225 -6.90 11.33 -27.40
C HIS A 225 -8.36 11.13 -27.86
N TYR A 226 -8.59 10.32 -28.89
CA TYR A 226 -9.89 10.13 -29.54
C TYR A 226 -10.23 8.65 -29.75
N HIS A 227 -9.80 7.75 -28.86
CA HIS A 227 -9.99 6.31 -29.00
C HIS A 227 -11.44 5.91 -29.39
N PHE A 228 -12.45 6.54 -28.80
CA PHE A 228 -13.87 6.31 -29.09
C PHE A 228 -14.48 7.28 -30.11
N GLY A 229 -13.68 8.14 -30.73
CA GLY A 229 -14.09 9.21 -31.63
C GLY A 229 -13.66 10.59 -31.14
N SER A 230 -13.72 11.57 -32.05
CA SER A 230 -13.36 12.96 -31.72
C SER A 230 -14.42 13.59 -30.81
N HIS A 231 -13.99 14.02 -29.64
CA HIS A 231 -14.78 14.84 -28.71
C HIS A 231 -14.52 16.35 -28.89
N LEU A 232 -13.68 16.71 -29.86
CA LEU A 232 -13.24 18.08 -30.16
C LEU A 232 -13.79 18.56 -31.51
N ASP A 233 -14.06 19.86 -31.60
CA ASP A 233 -14.29 20.55 -32.87
C ASP A 233 -12.98 20.88 -33.61
N GLU A 234 -13.10 21.51 -34.78
CA GLU A 234 -11.95 21.95 -35.61
C GLU A 234 -11.03 22.97 -34.91
N ARG A 235 -11.48 23.56 -33.80
CA ARG A 235 -10.73 24.54 -32.99
C ARG A 235 -10.12 23.91 -31.74
N GLY A 236 -10.31 22.60 -31.53
CA GLY A 236 -9.86 21.89 -30.32
C GLY A 236 -10.72 22.16 -29.09
N VAL A 237 -11.96 22.61 -29.25
CA VAL A 237 -12.92 22.82 -28.15
C VAL A 237 -13.75 21.56 -27.96
N THR A 238 -13.91 21.15 -26.69
CA THR A 238 -14.76 20.01 -26.33
C THR A 238 -16.21 20.25 -26.74
N ILE A 239 -16.75 19.39 -27.60
CA ILE A 239 -18.17 19.38 -28.02
C ILE A 239 -18.97 18.25 -27.36
N ASP A 240 -18.28 17.23 -26.84
CA ASP A 240 -18.90 16.11 -26.12
C ASP A 240 -18.08 15.78 -24.85
N GLU A 241 -18.54 16.27 -23.70
CA GLU A 241 -17.87 16.04 -22.41
C GLU A 241 -17.93 14.58 -21.95
N HIS A 242 -18.97 13.83 -22.35
CA HIS A 242 -19.09 12.43 -21.96
C HIS A 242 -18.08 11.60 -22.74
N LEU A 243 -17.99 11.81 -24.05
CA LEU A 243 -17.01 11.15 -24.90
C LEU A 243 -15.57 11.55 -24.53
N GLU A 244 -15.35 12.81 -24.14
CA GLU A 244 -14.07 13.26 -23.59
C GLU A 244 -13.68 12.43 -22.36
N ARG A 245 -14.57 12.29 -21.38
CA ARG A 245 -14.29 11.48 -20.17
C ARG A 245 -13.95 10.04 -20.50
N SER A 246 -14.71 9.40 -21.39
CA SER A 246 -14.42 8.01 -21.81
C SER A 246 -13.06 7.90 -22.50
N ASN A 247 -12.69 8.87 -23.34
CA ASN A 247 -11.36 8.89 -23.96
C ASN A 247 -10.24 9.08 -22.92
N PHE A 248 -10.42 9.95 -21.93
CA PHE A 248 -9.44 10.13 -20.84
C PHE A 248 -9.33 8.89 -19.94
N GLU A 249 -10.45 8.22 -19.65
CA GLU A 249 -10.45 6.97 -18.89
C GLU A 249 -9.70 5.87 -19.64
N PHE A 250 -9.93 5.73 -20.95
CA PHE A 250 -9.18 4.80 -21.78
C PHE A 250 -7.67 5.06 -21.74
N ALA A 251 -7.25 6.31 -21.99
CA ALA A 251 -5.83 6.68 -21.92
C ALA A 251 -5.24 6.43 -20.52
N GLY A 252 -6.02 6.71 -19.46
CA GLY A 252 -5.62 6.46 -18.09
C GLY A 252 -5.48 4.97 -17.76
N ASN A 253 -6.33 4.11 -18.30
CA ASN A 253 -6.22 2.66 -18.14
C ASN A 253 -5.00 2.10 -18.88
N VAL A 254 -4.70 2.59 -20.09
CA VAL A 254 -3.48 2.21 -20.81
C VAL A 254 -2.23 2.60 -20.00
N LEU A 255 -2.20 3.79 -19.40
CA LEU A 255 -1.12 4.19 -18.48
C LEU A 255 -1.03 3.28 -17.26
N ALA A 256 -2.17 2.88 -16.71
CA ALA A 256 -2.22 1.98 -15.56
C ALA A 256 -1.63 0.61 -15.90
N GLU A 257 -1.89 0.09 -17.09
CA GLU A 257 -1.31 -1.17 -17.58
C GLU A 257 0.21 -1.06 -17.73
N VAL A 258 0.69 -0.01 -18.41
CA VAL A 258 2.13 0.25 -18.58
C VAL A 258 2.84 0.28 -17.23
N TRP A 259 2.36 1.10 -16.30
CA TRP A 259 3.00 1.19 -14.99
C TRP A 259 2.82 -0.04 -14.11
N SER A 260 1.69 -0.76 -14.19
CA SER A 260 1.51 -2.00 -13.42
C SER A 260 2.40 -3.15 -13.90
N SER A 261 2.96 -3.07 -15.11
CA SER A 261 3.96 -4.01 -15.61
C SER A 261 5.36 -3.78 -15.03
N MET A 262 5.58 -2.66 -14.34
CA MET A 262 6.87 -2.30 -13.78
C MET A 262 7.15 -2.98 -12.45
N GLU A 263 8.43 -3.20 -12.20
CA GLU A 263 8.98 -3.53 -10.89
C GLU A 263 9.98 -2.44 -10.47
N ILE A 264 9.83 -1.90 -9.26
CA ILE A 264 10.76 -0.91 -8.70
C ILE A 264 11.32 -1.44 -7.37
N ASP A 265 12.64 -1.62 -7.33
CA ASP A 265 13.39 -2.15 -6.19
C ASP A 265 12.94 -3.55 -5.72
N GLY A 266 12.50 -4.42 -6.64
CA GLY A 266 12.00 -5.76 -6.27
C GLY A 266 10.52 -5.79 -5.88
N TYR A 267 9.78 -4.69 -6.07
CA TYR A 267 8.36 -4.61 -5.77
C TYR A 267 7.57 -4.23 -7.01
N ASN A 268 6.51 -5.00 -7.29
CA ASN A 268 5.55 -4.66 -8.33
C ASN A 268 4.91 -3.30 -8.06
N VAL A 269 4.66 -2.58 -9.14
CA VAL A 269 3.88 -1.34 -9.11
C VAL A 269 2.41 -1.67 -9.27
N THR A 270 1.56 -1.05 -8.46
CA THR A 270 0.10 -1.11 -8.60
C THR A 270 -0.36 0.22 -9.15
N ALA A 271 -0.86 0.27 -10.38
CA ALA A 271 -1.41 1.49 -10.96
C ALA A 271 -2.88 1.31 -11.35
N LYS A 272 -3.68 2.37 -11.21
CA LYS A 272 -5.08 2.37 -11.66
C LYS A 272 -5.53 3.75 -12.11
N TYR A 273 -6.46 3.79 -13.05
CA TYR A 273 -7.23 5.00 -13.31
C TYR A 273 -8.23 5.26 -12.17
N VAL A 274 -8.33 6.53 -11.78
CA VAL A 274 -9.27 7.00 -10.76
C VAL A 274 -10.10 8.13 -11.36
N GLY A 275 -11.41 7.90 -11.45
CA GLY A 275 -12.37 8.90 -11.91
C GLY A 275 -12.53 10.08 -10.95
N ALA A 276 -13.45 10.98 -11.27
CA ALA A 276 -13.84 12.05 -10.36
C ALA A 276 -14.58 11.45 -9.16
N GLY A 277 -14.02 11.61 -7.96
CA GLY A 277 -14.66 11.23 -6.71
C GLY A 277 -15.47 12.37 -6.10
N GLU A 278 -16.24 12.05 -5.05
CA GLU A 278 -16.87 13.09 -4.23
C GLU A 278 -15.80 13.96 -3.57
N GLN A 279 -16.06 15.27 -3.52
CA GLN A 279 -15.22 16.20 -2.78
C GLN A 279 -15.71 16.28 -1.34
N ASP A 280 -14.94 15.69 -0.44
CA ASP A 280 -15.19 15.82 0.98
C ASP A 280 -14.57 17.11 1.52
N LEU A 281 -15.21 17.64 2.57
CA LEU A 281 -14.63 18.68 3.39
C LEU A 281 -14.22 18.05 4.72
N PRO A 282 -12.96 18.23 5.15
CA PRO A 282 -12.54 17.67 6.41
C PRO A 282 -13.24 18.39 7.57
N ASP A 283 -13.75 17.61 8.52
CA ASP A 283 -14.30 18.15 9.75
C ASP A 283 -13.17 18.57 10.71
N PHE A 284 -13.27 19.78 11.23
CA PHE A 284 -12.27 20.33 12.13
C PHE A 284 -12.66 20.10 13.59
N PRO A 285 -11.73 19.61 14.43
CA PRO A 285 -11.95 19.53 15.86
C PRO A 285 -12.11 20.92 16.47
N ASP A 286 -12.63 20.96 17.70
CA ASP A 286 -12.61 22.16 18.49
C ASP A 286 -11.18 22.66 18.75
N ILE A 287 -11.05 23.96 19.02
CA ILE A 287 -9.76 24.63 19.20
C ILE A 287 -8.94 24.06 20.36
N LYS A 288 -9.61 23.53 21.40
CA LYS A 288 -8.91 22.95 22.55
C LYS A 288 -8.23 21.66 22.12
N TRP A 289 -8.96 20.75 21.48
CA TRP A 289 -8.37 19.53 20.94
C TRP A 289 -7.23 19.84 19.96
N TYR A 290 -7.43 20.82 19.05
CA TYR A 290 -6.40 21.22 18.09
C TYR A 290 -5.11 21.67 18.80
N SER A 291 -5.23 22.56 19.79
CA SER A 291 -4.07 23.09 20.54
C SER A 291 -3.32 22.03 21.36
N GLU A 292 -4.01 20.96 21.77
CA GLU A 292 -3.43 19.86 22.54
C GLU A 292 -2.69 18.84 21.64
N HIS A 293 -3.16 18.63 20.41
CA HIS A 293 -2.74 17.51 19.56
C HIS A 293 -1.93 17.91 18.33
N VAL A 294 -2.02 19.17 17.87
CA VAL A 294 -1.45 19.61 16.60
C VAL A 294 -0.29 20.59 16.81
N ARG A 295 0.83 20.36 16.13
CA ARG A 295 1.91 21.33 15.94
C ARG A 295 2.20 21.46 14.45
N GLU A 296 2.13 22.68 13.97
CA GLU A 296 2.37 23.01 12.57
C GLU A 296 3.59 23.92 12.45
N SER A 297 4.28 23.77 11.33
CA SER A 297 5.35 24.65 10.87
C SER A 297 5.30 24.70 9.35
N GLN A 298 6.13 25.53 8.75
CA GLN A 298 6.18 25.68 7.29
C GLN A 298 6.48 24.36 6.55
N TYR A 299 7.17 23.41 7.18
CA TYR A 299 7.66 22.19 6.51
C TYR A 299 7.29 20.88 7.22
N LEU A 300 6.61 20.97 8.37
CA LEU A 300 6.27 19.81 9.19
C LEU A 300 4.96 20.05 9.92
N LEU A 301 4.04 19.12 9.76
CA LEU A 301 2.84 18.94 10.58
C LEU A 301 3.05 17.71 11.47
N GLN A 302 2.72 17.87 12.75
CA GLN A 302 2.75 16.82 13.76
C GLN A 302 1.38 16.76 14.42
N ILE A 303 0.74 15.59 14.36
CA ILE A 303 -0.50 15.29 15.09
C ILE A 303 -0.20 14.11 15.99
N VAL A 304 -0.30 14.29 17.31
CA VAL A 304 0.09 13.26 18.28
C VAL A 304 -0.95 13.12 19.39
N LYS A 305 -1.09 11.91 19.92
CA LYS A 305 -1.90 11.66 21.13
C LYS A 305 -1.31 12.39 22.33
N CYS A 306 -2.16 13.10 23.08
CA CYS A 306 -1.77 13.84 24.27
C CYS A 306 -1.47 12.93 25.48
N LYS A 307 -0.95 13.51 26.58
CA LYS A 307 -0.69 12.79 27.85
C LYS A 307 -1.96 12.45 28.64
N ASN A 308 -3.08 13.10 28.35
CA ASN A 308 -4.32 12.92 29.10
C ASN A 308 -4.96 11.58 28.74
N THR A 309 -4.94 10.62 29.67
CA THR A 309 -5.48 9.26 29.47
C THR A 309 -7.00 9.22 29.33
N LYS A 310 -7.72 10.27 29.75
CA LYS A 310 -9.16 10.43 29.48
C LYS A 310 -9.44 10.84 28.03
N CYS A 311 -8.45 11.44 27.37
CA CYS A 311 -8.55 11.89 25.99
C CYS A 311 -7.96 10.85 25.02
N CYS A 312 -6.76 10.35 25.31
CA CYS A 312 -5.98 9.51 24.41
C CYS A 312 -5.47 8.23 25.09
N CYS A 313 -5.52 7.11 24.36
CA CYS A 313 -4.88 5.86 24.75
C CYS A 313 -3.84 5.46 23.70
N SER A 314 -2.56 5.41 24.08
CA SER A 314 -1.46 5.12 23.16
C SER A 314 -1.34 3.62 22.87
N ARG A 315 -1.18 3.27 21.59
CA ARG A 315 -1.00 1.90 21.08
C ARG A 315 0.47 1.54 20.83
N SER A 316 1.38 2.52 20.88
CA SER A 316 2.79 2.41 20.53
C SER A 316 3.71 2.81 21.69
N GLY A 317 4.96 2.36 21.61
CA GLY A 317 6.03 2.78 22.51
C GLY A 317 6.67 4.13 22.15
N LEU A 318 6.17 4.86 21.13
CA LEU A 318 6.76 6.11 20.62
C LEU A 318 7.03 7.12 21.75
N PHE A 319 6.09 7.25 22.67
CA PHE A 319 6.14 8.24 23.74
C PHE A 319 7.11 7.90 24.88
N ARG A 320 7.78 6.73 24.81
CA ARG A 320 8.97 6.46 25.63
C ARG A 320 10.18 7.23 25.13
N LEU A 321 10.21 7.58 23.85
CA LEU A 321 11.26 8.37 23.20
C LEU A 321 10.85 9.85 23.14
N LEU A 322 9.59 10.12 22.80
CA LEU A 322 9.01 11.46 22.78
C LEU A 322 8.19 11.71 24.03
N ASP A 323 8.85 11.90 25.18
CA ASP A 323 8.13 12.18 26.43
C ASP A 323 7.27 13.44 26.31
N ASN A 324 7.78 14.48 25.64
CA ASN A 324 7.02 15.71 25.35
C ASN A 324 6.02 15.58 24.19
N ARG A 325 5.76 14.35 23.72
CA ARG A 325 4.86 13.95 22.62
C ARG A 325 5.29 14.40 21.24
N PHE A 326 5.60 15.68 21.07
CA PHE A 326 6.06 16.27 19.82
C PHE A 326 7.56 16.09 19.63
N LEU A 327 8.00 16.08 18.37
CA LEU A 327 9.41 16.21 18.03
C LEU A 327 9.91 17.57 18.53
N PRO A 328 11.06 17.61 19.22
CA PRO A 328 11.66 18.86 19.63
C PRO A 328 12.04 19.69 18.39
N PRO A 329 12.05 21.02 18.48
CA PRO A 329 12.60 21.85 17.42
C PRO A 329 14.05 21.44 17.15
N PRO A 330 14.55 21.55 15.90
CA PRO A 330 15.96 21.38 15.62
C PRO A 330 16.74 22.38 16.46
N VAL A 331 17.54 21.89 17.41
CA VAL A 331 18.39 22.77 18.22
C VAL A 331 19.74 22.85 17.54
N LYS A 332 20.23 24.07 17.31
CA LYS A 332 21.61 24.24 16.88
C LYS A 332 22.52 23.79 18.01
N VAL A 333 23.35 22.80 17.72
CA VAL A 333 24.37 22.30 18.63
C VAL A 333 25.73 22.53 18.00
N LYS A 334 26.65 23.05 18.80
CA LYS A 334 28.06 23.23 18.45
C LYS A 334 28.87 22.16 19.15
N GLN A 335 29.69 21.44 18.40
CA GLN A 335 30.68 20.53 18.96
C GLN A 335 31.88 21.34 19.45
N THR A 336 32.18 21.25 20.73
CA THR A 336 33.42 21.75 21.35
C THR A 336 34.38 20.59 21.54
N VAL A 337 35.58 20.91 22.03
CA VAL A 337 36.62 19.92 22.33
C VAL A 337 36.16 18.95 23.44
N ASP A 338 35.24 19.42 24.31
CA ASP A 338 34.84 18.71 25.51
C ASP A 338 33.41 18.12 25.41
N ASP A 339 32.50 18.71 24.62
CA ASP A 339 31.10 18.24 24.52
C ASP A 339 30.31 18.82 23.31
N LEU A 340 29.06 18.41 23.14
CA LEU A 340 28.05 19.08 22.31
C LEU A 340 27.29 20.11 23.16
N VAL A 341 27.48 21.40 22.88
CA VAL A 341 26.78 22.50 23.59
C VAL A 341 25.71 23.13 22.71
N LEU A 342 24.65 23.65 23.33
CA LEU A 342 23.63 24.41 22.62
C LEU A 342 24.22 25.74 22.12
N ASP A 343 23.93 26.08 20.86
CA ASP A 343 24.32 27.35 20.27
C ASP A 343 23.22 28.39 20.57
N GLU A 344 23.40 29.17 21.63
CA GLU A 344 22.42 30.14 22.13
C GLU A 344 22.25 31.39 21.22
N GLY A 345 23.00 31.49 20.12
CA GLY A 345 22.99 32.63 19.18
C GLY A 345 21.92 32.57 18.08
N GLY A 346 20.65 32.33 18.46
CA GLY A 346 19.50 32.23 17.54
C GLY A 346 18.72 33.52 17.36
#